data_AF-A0A8B9NRH4-F1
#
_entry.id   AF-A0A8B9NRH4-F1
#
_cell.length_a   1.000
_cell.length_b   1.000
_cell.length_c   1.000
_cell.angle_alpha   90.00
_cell.angle_beta   90.00
_cell.angle_gamma   90.00
#
_symmetry.space_group_name_H-M   'P 1'
#
loop_
_entity.id
_entity.type
_entity.pdbx_description
1 polymer ?
#
loop_
_entity_poly.entity_id
_entity_poly.type
_entity_poly.pdbx_seq_one_letter_code
_entity_poly.pdbx_strand_id
1 'polypeptide(L)'
;MLPCPFQYLFSACLLAGTGNLIWNSSAQCLCRKSLTRCTLEQRFFLQRLLLCTRLLQMTRQRCLVLLGYIRNYVLASQLQVVRGALWSSRPDHLPLCLQYGIVLDAGSSHTAMFIYKWPADKENDTGVVSEHSMCDVEGPGISSYNTNPPGAGQSLVHCLNQALRDVPKEKHMSTPLYLGATAGMRLLNITNHQASDAVLSTVTARLKSYPFDFRGAKILSGEEEGVFGWVTANYLLENFIKVSRRMWQPAGLAAVKRTLGAMDLGGASTQITFETKDTIEEPQNKVMLKLYGQAYKVYTHSFLCYGRDQVLRRLLSKLLQVPGCARPRIPDLTALLGAPSPQSL
;
A
#
# COMPACT_ATOMS: atom_id res chain seq x y z
N MET A 1 58.21 -4.12 86.53
CA MET A 1 58.29 -3.92 85.07
C MET A 1 57.24 -4.80 84.41
N LEU A 2 56.44 -4.19 83.53
CA LEU A 2 55.47 -4.75 82.59
C LEU A 2 54.27 -5.55 83.15
N PRO A 3 53.05 -5.00 83.05
CA PRO A 3 51.79 -5.65 83.40
C PRO A 3 51.11 -6.31 82.18
N CYS A 4 50.22 -7.28 82.48
CA CYS A 4 48.90 -7.66 81.90
C CYS A 4 48.53 -7.30 80.43
N PRO A 5 47.54 -7.98 79.76
CA PRO A 5 46.66 -9.07 80.20
C PRO A 5 46.46 -10.22 79.18
N PHE A 6 46.08 -11.39 79.71
CA PHE A 6 45.24 -12.38 79.05
C PHE A 6 43.81 -12.24 79.63
N GLN A 7 42.78 -12.61 78.86
CA GLN A 7 41.36 -12.72 79.24
C GLN A 7 40.53 -11.44 79.37
N TYR A 8 39.87 -11.09 78.27
CA TYR A 8 38.43 -10.83 78.05
C TYR A 8 38.40 -10.30 76.60
N LEU A 9 37.79 -10.94 75.61
CA LEU A 9 36.39 -11.31 75.55
C LEU A 9 36.17 -12.50 74.60
N PHE A 10 35.58 -13.55 75.18
CA PHE A 10 34.58 -14.38 74.51
C PHE A 10 33.48 -13.47 73.90
N SER A 11 32.91 -13.89 72.76
CA SER A 11 31.76 -13.29 72.05
C SER A 11 32.03 -12.09 71.13
N ALA A 12 32.42 -12.36 69.87
CA ALA A 12 31.98 -11.55 68.72
C ALA A 12 32.14 -12.28 67.35
N CYS A 13 32.01 -13.62 67.33
CA CYS A 13 31.89 -14.40 66.08
C CYS A 13 30.42 -14.75 65.72
N LEU A 14 29.46 -14.27 66.51
CA LEU A 14 28.02 -14.29 66.22
C LEU A 14 27.50 -12.87 66.40
N LEU A 15 26.90 -12.28 65.35
CA LEU A 15 26.28 -10.93 65.24
C LEU A 15 26.93 -9.98 64.22
N ALA A 16 27.29 -10.49 63.04
CA ALA A 16 27.34 -9.68 61.81
C ALA A 16 26.19 -10.06 60.85
N GLY A 17 25.06 -10.50 61.41
CA GLY A 17 23.81 -10.82 60.70
C GLY A 17 22.77 -9.71 60.73
N THR A 18 23.03 -8.57 61.37
CA THR A 18 22.09 -7.44 61.44
C THR A 18 22.80 -6.14 61.12
N GLY A 19 22.29 -5.45 60.10
CA GLY A 19 22.85 -4.19 59.61
C GLY A 19 22.89 -3.07 60.66
N ASN A 20 23.65 -2.04 60.30
CA ASN A 20 23.96 -0.80 61.03
C ASN A 20 25.23 -0.86 61.89
N LEU A 21 26.35 -0.46 61.26
CA LEU A 21 27.49 0.13 61.97
C LEU A 21 27.94 1.38 61.21
N ILE A 22 27.58 2.52 61.81
CA ILE A 22 28.02 3.86 61.44
C ILE A 22 29.51 3.96 61.80
N TRP A 23 30.38 4.09 60.80
CA TRP A 23 31.79 4.40 61.05
C TRP A 23 31.96 5.91 61.12
N ASN A 24 32.10 6.43 62.34
CA ASN A 24 32.34 7.83 62.64
C ASN A 24 33.82 8.18 62.33
N SER A 25 34.05 9.38 61.78
CA SER A 25 35.31 9.87 61.17
C SER A 25 36.52 10.01 62.12
N SER A 26 36.44 9.49 63.35
CA SER A 26 37.45 9.65 64.40
C SER A 26 38.50 8.51 64.43
N ALA A 27 38.23 7.38 63.77
CA ALA A 27 39.13 6.21 63.79
C ALA A 27 40.27 6.28 62.76
N GLN A 28 40.24 7.22 61.80
CA GLN A 28 41.31 7.39 60.81
C GLN A 28 42.57 8.09 61.38
N CYS A 29 42.49 8.70 62.57
CA CYS A 29 43.58 9.54 63.09
C CYS A 29 44.58 8.81 64.01
N LEU A 30 44.26 7.61 64.51
CA LEU A 30 45.11 6.88 65.47
C LEU A 30 46.10 5.89 64.84
N CYS A 31 46.04 5.67 63.52
CA CYS A 31 46.94 4.74 62.83
C CYS A 31 48.02 5.42 61.96
N ARG A 32 48.30 6.72 62.18
CA ARG A 32 49.32 7.46 61.42
C ARG A 32 50.65 7.68 62.15
N LYS A 33 50.76 7.29 63.43
CA LYS A 33 51.96 7.56 64.26
C LYS A 33 52.77 6.33 64.72
N SER A 34 52.49 5.11 64.23
CA SER A 34 53.27 3.91 64.62
C SER A 34 53.37 2.86 63.51
N LEU A 35 53.87 3.25 62.33
CA LEU A 35 54.08 2.35 61.19
C LEU A 35 55.54 1.90 61.01
N THR A 36 56.36 2.01 62.06
CA THR A 36 57.78 1.59 62.05
C THR A 36 58.08 0.33 62.87
N ARG A 37 57.08 -0.32 63.51
CA ARG A 37 57.26 -1.60 64.25
C ARG A 37 56.15 -2.63 64.04
N CYS A 38 55.63 -2.78 62.82
CA CYS A 38 54.83 -3.95 62.45
C CYS A 38 55.71 -4.95 61.70
N THR A 39 55.73 -6.22 62.13
CA THR A 39 56.39 -7.31 61.41
C THR A 39 55.72 -7.55 60.05
N LEU A 40 56.45 -8.09 59.08
CA LEU A 40 56.00 -8.31 57.70
C LEU A 40 54.64 -9.05 57.65
N GLU A 41 54.45 -10.04 58.52
CA GLU A 41 53.24 -10.84 58.72
C GLU A 41 51.98 -10.00 59.02
N GLN A 42 52.09 -8.98 59.89
CA GLN A 42 50.95 -8.14 60.29
C GLN A 42 50.50 -7.19 59.16
N ARG A 43 51.43 -6.74 58.31
CA ARG A 43 51.10 -5.93 57.13
C ARG A 43 50.34 -6.75 56.08
N PHE A 44 50.73 -8.01 55.86
CA PHE A 44 50.02 -8.92 54.96
C PHE A 44 48.59 -9.22 55.44
N PHE A 45 48.38 -9.36 56.74
CA PHE A 45 47.05 -9.61 57.31
C PHE A 45 46.10 -8.42 57.11
N LEU A 46 46.57 -7.19 57.39
CA LEU A 46 45.78 -5.98 57.16
C LEU A 46 45.45 -5.76 55.68
N GLN A 47 46.40 -6.07 54.79
CA GLN A 47 46.22 -5.93 53.34
C GLN A 47 45.21 -6.96 52.81
N ARG A 48 45.22 -8.20 53.32
CA ARG A 48 44.22 -9.23 53.00
C ARG A 48 42.83 -8.86 53.52
N LEU A 49 42.72 -8.27 54.71
CA LEU A 49 41.45 -7.82 55.28
C LEU A 49 40.84 -6.65 54.47
N LEU A 50 41.67 -5.69 54.05
CA LEU A 50 41.28 -4.57 53.19
C LEU A 50 40.89 -5.04 51.77
N LEU A 51 41.57 -6.07 51.24
CA LEU A 51 41.20 -6.69 49.97
C LEU A 51 39.86 -7.43 50.09
N CYS A 52 39.65 -8.17 51.18
CA CYS A 52 38.42 -8.93 51.43
C CYS A 52 37.20 -8.00 51.60
N THR A 53 37.36 -6.90 52.34
CA THR A 53 36.32 -5.87 52.48
C THR A 53 36.01 -5.15 51.16
N ARG A 54 37.02 -4.83 50.33
CA ARG A 54 36.81 -4.28 48.98
C ARG A 54 36.16 -5.27 48.02
N LEU A 55 36.50 -6.56 48.11
CA LEU A 55 35.89 -7.64 47.33
C LEU A 55 34.42 -7.85 47.72
N LEU A 56 34.11 -7.81 49.03
CA LEU A 56 32.74 -7.90 49.56
C LEU A 56 31.87 -6.69 49.17
N GLN A 57 32.45 -5.48 49.16
CA GLN A 57 31.77 -4.27 48.66
C GLN A 57 31.48 -4.34 47.16
N MET A 58 32.43 -4.84 46.36
CA MET A 58 32.26 -5.07 44.92
C MET A 58 31.16 -6.09 44.61
N THR A 59 31.02 -7.17 45.40
CA THR A 59 29.91 -8.13 45.24
C THR A 59 28.55 -7.52 45.55
N ARG A 60 28.47 -6.61 46.53
CA ARG A 60 27.20 -5.94 46.91
C ARG A 60 26.73 -4.95 45.86
N GLN A 61 27.64 -4.17 45.27
CA GLN A 61 27.32 -3.24 44.18
C GLN A 61 26.92 -3.96 42.88
N ARG A 62 27.59 -5.08 42.54
CA ARG A 62 27.20 -5.90 41.39
C ARG A 62 25.83 -6.57 41.58
N CYS A 63 25.50 -7.02 42.80
CA CYS A 63 24.17 -7.55 43.12
C CYS A 63 23.06 -6.48 43.00
N LEU A 64 23.29 -5.25 43.48
CA LEU A 64 22.30 -4.17 43.37
C LEU A 64 22.05 -3.76 41.91
N VAL A 65 23.09 -3.75 41.07
CA VAL A 65 22.93 -3.53 39.62
C VAL A 65 22.11 -4.66 38.99
N LEU A 66 22.41 -5.93 39.31
CA LEU A 66 21.66 -7.07 38.78
C LEU A 66 20.18 -7.05 39.21
N LEU A 67 19.90 -6.75 40.48
CA LEU A 67 18.54 -6.61 41.00
C LEU A 67 17.80 -5.44 40.34
N GLY A 68 18.50 -4.34 40.03
CA GLY A 68 17.96 -3.23 39.24
C GLY A 68 17.59 -3.65 37.81
N TYR A 69 18.45 -4.42 37.14
CA TYR A 69 18.18 -4.99 35.82
C TYR A 69 16.98 -5.94 35.84
N ILE A 70 16.90 -6.84 36.81
CA ILE A 70 15.77 -7.77 36.96
C ILE A 70 14.48 -7.00 37.23
N ARG A 71 14.50 -5.98 38.10
CA ARG A 71 13.32 -5.15 38.39
C ARG A 71 12.83 -4.42 37.14
N ASN A 72 13.73 -3.84 36.35
CA ASN A 72 13.37 -3.17 35.10
C ASN A 72 12.86 -4.14 34.03
N TYR A 73 13.42 -5.37 33.96
CA TYR A 73 12.96 -6.40 33.02
C TYR A 73 11.57 -6.93 33.38
N VAL A 74 11.28 -7.11 34.68
CA VAL A 74 9.95 -7.51 35.17
C VAL A 74 8.93 -6.39 34.95
N LEU A 75 9.28 -5.12 35.19
CA LEU A 75 8.41 -3.98 34.87
C LEU A 75 8.13 -3.85 33.36
N ALA A 76 9.14 -4.06 32.52
CA ALA A 76 9.00 -4.01 31.06
C ALA A 76 8.10 -5.13 30.52
N SER A 77 8.22 -6.35 31.06
CA SER A 77 7.36 -7.49 30.68
C SER A 77 5.91 -7.31 31.15
N GLN A 78 5.69 -6.76 32.35
CA GLN A 78 4.35 -6.41 32.83
C GLN A 78 3.68 -5.34 31.93
N LEU A 79 4.43 -4.34 31.45
CA LEU A 79 3.93 -3.34 30.50
C LEU A 79 3.54 -3.94 29.14
N GLN A 80 4.28 -4.95 28.66
CA GLN A 80 3.97 -5.66 27.42
C GLN A 80 2.71 -6.50 27.53
N VAL A 81 2.46 -7.14 28.68
CA VAL A 81 1.24 -7.90 28.94
C VAL A 81 0.02 -6.98 29.02
N VAL A 82 0.14 -5.82 29.70
CA VAL A 82 -0.93 -4.81 29.76
C VAL A 82 -1.21 -4.22 28.38
N ARG A 83 -0.17 -3.95 27.57
CA ARG A 83 -0.35 -3.58 26.15
C ARG A 83 -1.03 -4.68 25.34
N GLY A 84 -0.64 -5.95 25.50
CA GLY A 84 -1.31 -7.08 24.83
C GLY A 84 -2.80 -7.18 25.19
N ALA A 85 -3.14 -7.00 26.47
CA ALA A 85 -4.52 -7.02 26.96
C ALA A 85 -5.36 -5.82 26.46
N LEU A 86 -4.76 -4.63 26.34
CA LEU A 86 -5.39 -3.43 25.76
C LEU A 86 -5.53 -3.49 24.23
N TRP A 87 -4.71 -4.28 23.54
CA TRP A 87 -4.86 -4.52 22.09
C TRP A 87 -5.90 -5.61 21.79
N SER A 88 -6.07 -6.59 22.68
CA SER A 88 -7.03 -7.70 22.54
C SER A 88 -8.49 -7.30 22.78
N SER A 89 -8.78 -6.06 23.18
CA SER A 89 -10.12 -5.58 23.54
C SER A 89 -10.73 -4.64 22.48
N ARG A 90 -10.15 -4.55 21.27
CA ARG A 90 -10.91 -4.02 20.12
C ARG A 90 -11.95 -5.06 19.71
N PRO A 91 -13.25 -4.73 19.69
CA PRO A 91 -14.26 -5.64 19.17
C PRO A 91 -14.00 -5.82 17.67
N ASP A 92 -13.67 -7.04 17.24
CA ASP A 92 -13.39 -7.40 15.85
C ASP A 92 -14.62 -7.33 14.91
N HIS A 93 -15.79 -6.90 15.37
CA HIS A 93 -17.02 -6.93 14.57
C HIS A 93 -17.92 -5.72 14.81
N LEU A 94 -17.46 -4.52 14.44
CA LEU A 94 -18.39 -3.57 13.82
C LEU A 94 -18.42 -3.93 12.33
N PRO A 95 -19.60 -4.16 11.71
CA PRO A 95 -19.65 -4.38 10.27
C PRO A 95 -18.99 -3.17 9.62
N LEU A 96 -17.88 -3.39 8.90
CA LEU A 96 -17.22 -2.33 8.15
C LEU A 96 -18.31 -1.66 7.32
N CYS A 97 -18.54 -0.36 7.53
CA CYS A 97 -19.45 0.42 6.70
C CYS A 97 -18.86 0.47 5.29
N LEU A 98 -19.16 -0.54 4.48
CA LEU A 98 -18.65 -0.64 3.12
C LEU A 98 -19.32 0.43 2.25
N GLN A 99 -18.51 1.02 1.40
CA GLN A 99 -18.92 1.85 0.28
C GLN A 99 -18.64 1.08 -1.00
N TYR A 100 -19.37 1.44 -2.05
CA TYR A 100 -19.27 0.82 -3.36
C TYR A 100 -19.02 1.89 -4.42
N GLY A 101 -18.51 1.49 -5.57
CA GLY A 101 -18.38 2.35 -6.75
C GLY A 101 -18.43 1.50 -8.01
N ILE A 102 -18.99 2.04 -9.08
CA ILE A 102 -19.18 1.34 -10.34
C ILE A 102 -18.47 2.12 -11.45
N VAL A 103 -17.67 1.43 -12.24
CA VAL A 103 -17.01 1.98 -13.42
C VAL A 103 -17.32 1.10 -14.62
N LEU A 104 -17.80 1.69 -15.70
CA LEU A 104 -17.88 1.05 -16.99
C LEU A 104 -16.69 1.50 -17.84
N ASP A 105 -15.84 0.54 -18.20
CA ASP A 105 -14.79 0.72 -19.19
C ASP A 105 -15.36 0.43 -20.58
N ALA A 106 -15.63 1.49 -21.33
CA ALA A 106 -16.16 1.42 -22.68
C ALA A 106 -15.01 1.39 -23.70
N GLY A 107 -14.40 0.22 -23.80
CA GLY A 107 -13.36 -0.13 -24.76
C GLY A 107 -13.81 -0.06 -26.23
N SER A 108 -12.85 -0.11 -27.15
CA SER A 108 -13.14 -0.14 -28.59
C SER A 108 -13.87 -1.41 -29.04
N SER A 109 -13.56 -2.53 -28.39
CA SER A 109 -13.98 -3.86 -28.85
C SER A 109 -15.07 -4.48 -27.96
N HIS A 110 -15.12 -4.11 -26.68
CA HIS A 110 -16.12 -4.55 -25.71
C HIS A 110 -16.35 -3.45 -24.66
N THR A 111 -17.33 -3.64 -23.78
CA THR A 111 -17.52 -2.81 -22.57
C THR A 111 -17.54 -3.73 -21.35
N ALA A 112 -16.81 -3.38 -20.30
CA ALA A 112 -16.79 -4.12 -19.06
C ALA A 112 -17.24 -3.22 -17.91
N MET A 113 -18.05 -3.77 -17.00
CA MET A 113 -18.49 -3.08 -15.78
C MET A 113 -17.77 -3.70 -14.58
N PHE A 114 -17.13 -2.85 -13.78
CA PHE A 114 -16.46 -3.22 -12.55
C PHE A 114 -17.18 -2.60 -11.36
N ILE A 115 -17.46 -3.41 -10.35
CA ILE A 115 -17.99 -2.96 -9.07
C ILE A 115 -16.87 -3.09 -8.05
N TYR A 116 -16.56 -1.99 -7.39
CA TYR A 116 -15.55 -1.90 -6.36
C TYR A 116 -16.21 -1.72 -4.99
N LYS A 117 -15.52 -2.16 -3.93
CA LYS A 117 -15.91 -1.92 -2.54
C LYS A 117 -14.72 -1.54 -1.67
N TRP A 118 -14.95 -0.69 -0.67
CA TRP A 118 -13.95 -0.28 0.32
C TRP A 118 -14.59 0.04 1.67
N PRO A 119 -13.85 -0.08 2.79
CA PRO A 119 -14.27 0.51 4.08
C PRO A 119 -14.46 2.02 3.95
N ALA A 120 -15.43 2.62 4.65
CA ALA A 120 -15.64 4.07 4.61
C ALA A 120 -14.41 4.89 5.05
N ASP A 121 -13.56 4.32 5.90
CA ASP A 121 -12.33 4.96 6.38
C ASP A 121 -11.25 5.01 5.29
N LYS A 122 -10.50 6.12 5.26
CA LYS A 122 -9.41 6.35 4.30
C LYS A 122 -8.05 6.13 4.96
N GLU A 123 -7.09 5.56 4.23
CA GLU A 123 -5.68 5.47 4.62
C GLU A 123 -4.90 6.63 3.95
N ASN A 124 -4.47 7.62 4.75
CA ASN A 124 -3.79 8.84 4.26
C ASN A 124 -4.57 9.53 3.11
N ASP A 125 -5.82 9.88 3.39
CA ASP A 125 -6.77 10.52 2.47
C ASP A 125 -7.14 9.71 1.22
N THR A 126 -6.66 8.47 1.10
CA THR A 126 -6.93 7.59 -0.04
C THR A 126 -7.60 6.30 0.43
N GLY A 127 -8.66 5.86 -0.25
CA GLY A 127 -9.39 4.64 0.12
C GLY A 127 -8.63 3.38 -0.29
N VAL A 128 -8.75 2.31 0.52
CA VAL A 128 -8.26 0.97 0.16
C VAL A 128 -9.40 0.20 -0.50
N VAL A 129 -9.40 0.24 -1.83
CA VAL A 129 -10.38 -0.36 -2.73
C VAL A 129 -10.05 -1.82 -3.07
N SER A 130 -11.10 -2.64 -3.17
CA SER A 130 -11.04 -4.01 -3.69
C SER A 130 -12.10 -4.18 -4.76
N GLU A 131 -11.82 -4.99 -5.79
CA GLU A 131 -12.84 -5.42 -6.73
C GLU A 131 -13.85 -6.32 -6.02
N HIS A 132 -15.14 -6.06 -6.26
CA HIS A 132 -16.23 -6.83 -5.71
C HIS A 132 -16.81 -7.82 -6.73
N SER A 133 -17.10 -7.34 -7.94
CA SER A 133 -17.62 -8.13 -9.05
C SER A 133 -17.36 -7.43 -10.39
N MET A 134 -17.47 -8.19 -11.47
CA MET A 134 -17.29 -7.75 -12.85
C MET A 134 -18.44 -8.29 -13.73
N CYS A 135 -18.77 -7.58 -14.80
CA CYS A 135 -19.69 -8.02 -15.84
C CYS A 135 -19.20 -7.55 -17.21
N ASP A 136 -19.00 -8.50 -18.13
CA ASP A 136 -18.73 -8.19 -19.54
C ASP A 136 -20.06 -7.94 -20.27
N VAL A 137 -20.18 -6.77 -20.89
CA VAL A 137 -21.35 -6.42 -21.71
C VAL A 137 -21.30 -7.22 -23.00
N GLU A 138 -22.41 -7.90 -23.31
CA GLU A 138 -22.55 -8.63 -24.57
C GLU A 138 -22.50 -7.69 -25.79
N GLY A 139 -21.76 -8.11 -26.81
CA GLY A 139 -21.64 -7.40 -28.08
C GLY A 139 -20.43 -6.47 -28.16
N PRO A 140 -20.39 -5.59 -29.16
CA PRO A 140 -19.23 -4.74 -29.43
C PRO A 140 -19.16 -3.54 -28.48
N GLY A 141 -18.01 -2.86 -28.47
CA GLY A 141 -17.83 -1.58 -27.78
C GLY A 141 -18.83 -0.51 -28.27
N ILE A 142 -19.12 0.48 -27.40
CA ILE A 142 -20.20 1.46 -27.64
C ILE A 142 -20.02 2.28 -28.94
N SER A 143 -18.80 2.47 -29.42
CA SER A 143 -18.53 3.18 -30.68
C SER A 143 -19.08 2.47 -31.92
N SER A 144 -19.33 1.16 -31.84
CA SER A 144 -19.89 0.37 -32.95
C SER A 144 -21.37 0.65 -33.19
N TYR A 145 -22.05 1.31 -32.24
CA TYR A 145 -23.46 1.71 -32.36
C TYR A 145 -23.61 3.10 -33.02
N ASN A 146 -22.61 3.58 -33.76
CA ASN A 146 -22.62 4.90 -34.42
C ASN A 146 -23.83 5.14 -35.34
N THR A 147 -24.42 4.08 -35.90
CA THR A 147 -25.61 4.10 -36.77
C THR A 147 -26.90 3.72 -36.05
N ASN A 148 -26.79 3.20 -34.82
CA ASN A 148 -27.92 2.89 -33.94
C ASN A 148 -27.60 3.29 -32.48
N PRO A 149 -27.47 4.60 -32.16
CA PRO A 149 -27.06 5.04 -30.83
C PRO A 149 -27.92 4.50 -29.68
N PRO A 150 -29.26 4.38 -29.78
CA PRO A 150 -30.07 3.77 -28.72
C PRO A 150 -29.62 2.35 -28.32
N GLY A 151 -29.04 1.60 -29.26
CA GLY A 151 -28.46 0.28 -29.00
C GLY A 151 -27.30 0.32 -28.00
N ALA A 152 -26.48 1.37 -27.98
CA ALA A 152 -25.39 1.53 -27.02
C ALA A 152 -25.88 1.66 -25.58
N GLY A 153 -26.98 2.40 -25.38
CA GLY A 153 -27.62 2.46 -24.06
C GLY A 153 -28.30 1.14 -23.69
N GLN A 154 -28.89 0.44 -24.66
CA GLN A 154 -29.58 -0.84 -24.40
C GLN A 154 -28.61 -1.97 -24.05
N SER A 155 -27.41 -2.03 -24.64
CA SER A 155 -26.43 -3.08 -24.36
C SER A 155 -26.02 -3.14 -22.88
N LEU A 156 -25.99 -2.00 -22.19
CA LEU A 156 -25.57 -1.91 -20.79
C LEU A 156 -26.59 -2.51 -19.79
N VAL A 157 -27.83 -2.74 -20.21
CA VAL A 157 -28.95 -3.12 -19.31
C VAL A 157 -28.66 -4.40 -18.53
N HIS A 158 -28.07 -5.40 -19.18
CA HIS A 158 -27.76 -6.67 -18.51
C HIS A 158 -26.84 -6.47 -17.30
N CYS A 159 -25.70 -5.81 -17.51
CA CYS A 159 -24.73 -5.54 -16.44
C CYS A 159 -25.27 -4.55 -15.40
N LEU A 160 -26.01 -3.51 -15.80
CA LEU A 160 -26.61 -2.59 -14.84
C LEU A 160 -27.66 -3.28 -13.93
N ASN A 161 -28.42 -4.24 -14.46
CA ASN A 161 -29.29 -5.07 -13.65
C ASN A 161 -28.53 -6.02 -12.71
N GLN A 162 -27.33 -6.47 -13.10
CA GLN A 162 -26.44 -7.18 -12.18
C GLN A 162 -25.96 -6.27 -11.05
N ALA A 163 -25.58 -5.02 -11.34
CA ALA A 163 -25.17 -4.06 -10.31
C ALA A 163 -26.24 -3.81 -9.25
N LEU A 164 -27.52 -3.81 -9.64
CA LEU A 164 -28.65 -3.71 -8.68
C LEU A 164 -28.70 -4.86 -7.67
N ARG A 165 -28.22 -6.05 -8.06
CA ARG A 165 -28.17 -7.24 -7.20
C ARG A 165 -26.90 -7.28 -6.36
N ASP A 166 -25.78 -6.87 -6.94
CA ASP A 166 -24.47 -6.94 -6.31
C ASP A 166 -24.26 -5.83 -5.27
N VAL A 167 -24.85 -4.65 -5.47
CA VAL A 167 -24.80 -3.54 -4.50
C VAL A 167 -26.03 -3.59 -3.58
N PRO A 168 -25.87 -3.50 -2.24
CA PRO A 168 -27.00 -3.42 -1.31
C PRO A 168 -27.93 -2.23 -1.63
N LYS A 169 -29.24 -2.44 -1.53
CA LYS A 169 -30.27 -1.46 -1.93
C LYS A 169 -30.13 -0.11 -1.21
N GLU A 170 -29.74 -0.14 0.06
CA GLU A 170 -29.54 1.04 0.90
C GLU A 170 -28.33 1.87 0.45
N LYS A 171 -27.43 1.28 -0.35
CA LYS A 171 -26.21 1.89 -0.87
C LYS A 171 -26.34 2.38 -2.30
N HIS A 172 -27.42 2.07 -3.02
CA HIS A 172 -27.59 2.44 -4.43
C HIS A 172 -27.38 3.94 -4.64
N MET A 173 -28.14 4.79 -3.95
CA MET A 173 -28.09 6.25 -4.11
C MET A 173 -26.74 6.88 -3.73
N SER A 174 -25.92 6.22 -2.92
CA SER A 174 -24.59 6.70 -2.51
C SER A 174 -23.45 6.09 -3.32
N THR A 175 -23.74 5.15 -4.23
CA THR A 175 -22.75 4.43 -5.02
C THR A 175 -22.47 5.21 -6.30
N PRO A 176 -21.29 5.84 -6.45
CA PRO A 176 -20.96 6.56 -7.66
C PRO A 176 -20.85 5.62 -8.87
N LEU A 177 -21.38 6.07 -10.00
CA LEU A 177 -21.39 5.39 -11.28
C LEU A 177 -20.73 6.27 -12.34
N TYR A 178 -19.68 5.73 -12.97
CA TYR A 178 -18.93 6.39 -14.03
C TYR A 178 -18.89 5.53 -15.29
N LEU A 179 -18.79 6.17 -16.45
CA LEU A 179 -18.39 5.52 -17.69
C LEU A 179 -17.21 6.27 -18.31
N GLY A 180 -16.13 5.53 -18.59
CA GLY A 180 -14.97 6.02 -19.32
C GLY A 180 -14.88 5.33 -20.66
N ALA A 181 -15.02 6.06 -21.76
CA ALA A 181 -14.83 5.53 -23.10
C ALA A 181 -13.42 5.81 -23.61
N THR A 182 -12.80 4.84 -24.27
CA THR A 182 -11.38 4.91 -24.66
C THR A 182 -11.20 5.18 -26.16
N ALA A 183 -10.16 4.60 -26.78
CA ALA A 183 -9.78 4.88 -28.16
C ALA A 183 -10.88 4.65 -29.21
N GLY A 184 -11.80 3.71 -28.99
CA GLY A 184 -12.91 3.48 -29.93
C GLY A 184 -13.78 4.73 -30.11
N MET A 185 -14.17 5.36 -29.00
CA MET A 185 -14.93 6.61 -29.03
C MET A 185 -14.07 7.81 -29.44
N ARG A 186 -12.76 7.83 -29.12
CA ARG A 186 -11.84 8.87 -29.67
C ARG A 186 -11.83 8.84 -31.20
N LEU A 187 -11.73 7.65 -31.81
CA LEU A 187 -11.80 7.49 -33.26
C LEU A 187 -13.17 7.89 -33.83
N LEU A 188 -14.27 7.49 -33.18
CA LEU A 188 -15.60 7.91 -33.59
C LEU A 188 -15.75 9.43 -33.51
N ASN A 189 -15.25 10.07 -32.47
CA ASN A 189 -15.34 11.52 -32.30
C ASN A 189 -14.59 12.29 -33.40
N ILE A 190 -13.43 11.78 -33.83
CA ILE A 190 -12.65 12.35 -34.94
C ILE A 190 -13.37 12.14 -36.28
N THR A 191 -13.98 10.98 -36.50
CA THR A 191 -14.57 10.61 -37.81
C THR A 191 -16.01 11.11 -37.98
N ASN A 192 -16.79 11.11 -36.91
CA ASN A 192 -18.17 11.58 -36.87
C ASN A 192 -18.55 12.03 -35.44
N HIS A 193 -18.27 13.29 -35.13
CA HIS A 193 -18.56 13.90 -33.83
C HIS A 193 -20.05 13.80 -33.44
N GLN A 194 -20.98 13.98 -34.38
CA GLN A 194 -22.41 13.91 -34.10
C GLN A 194 -22.85 12.50 -33.67
N ALA A 195 -22.31 11.47 -34.33
CA ALA A 195 -22.57 10.08 -33.93
C ALA A 195 -21.94 9.75 -32.56
N SER A 196 -20.74 10.26 -32.29
CA SER A 196 -20.09 10.14 -30.98
C SER A 196 -20.95 10.74 -29.87
N ASP A 197 -21.44 11.97 -30.04
CA ASP A 197 -22.31 12.65 -29.09
C ASP A 197 -23.64 11.91 -28.88
N ALA A 198 -24.24 11.40 -29.96
CA ALA A 198 -25.48 10.63 -29.88
C ALA A 198 -25.29 9.32 -29.06
N VAL A 199 -24.18 8.62 -29.26
CA VAL A 199 -23.83 7.43 -28.48
C VAL A 199 -23.61 7.79 -27.00
N LEU A 200 -22.83 8.83 -26.69
CA LEU A 200 -22.63 9.25 -25.30
C LEU A 200 -23.93 9.71 -24.63
N SER A 201 -24.81 10.39 -25.37
CA SER A 201 -26.10 10.87 -24.87
C SER A 201 -27.03 9.72 -24.50
N THR A 202 -27.16 8.71 -25.37
CA THR A 202 -28.00 7.53 -25.12
C THR A 202 -27.48 6.67 -23.98
N VAL A 203 -26.16 6.49 -23.89
CA VAL A 203 -25.49 5.84 -22.74
C VAL A 203 -25.72 6.63 -21.46
N THR A 204 -25.55 7.95 -21.48
CA THR A 204 -25.82 8.83 -20.33
C THR A 204 -27.26 8.72 -19.86
N ALA A 205 -28.22 8.76 -20.79
CA ALA A 205 -29.64 8.62 -20.47
C ALA A 205 -29.92 7.26 -19.82
N ARG A 206 -29.30 6.18 -20.32
CA ARG A 206 -29.41 4.85 -19.68
C ARG A 206 -28.85 4.86 -18.27
N LEU A 207 -27.62 5.33 -18.07
CA LEU A 207 -26.98 5.29 -16.75
C LEU A 207 -27.75 6.12 -15.71
N LYS A 208 -28.30 7.28 -16.11
CA LYS A 208 -29.17 8.11 -15.26
C LYS A 208 -30.51 7.47 -14.90
N SER A 209 -30.95 6.45 -15.62
CA SER A 209 -32.21 5.74 -15.32
C SER A 209 -32.08 4.74 -14.17
N TYR A 210 -30.86 4.43 -13.72
CA TYR A 210 -30.59 3.53 -12.60
C TYR A 210 -30.42 4.31 -11.29
N PRO A 211 -30.69 3.71 -10.12
CA PRO A 211 -30.70 4.37 -8.81
C PRO A 211 -29.29 4.61 -8.22
N PHE A 212 -28.27 4.76 -9.06
CA PHE A 212 -26.89 5.03 -8.64
C PHE A 212 -26.55 6.52 -8.76
N ASP A 213 -25.53 6.99 -8.03
CA ASP A 213 -25.01 8.35 -8.14
C ASP A 213 -24.22 8.50 -9.45
N PHE A 214 -24.91 8.76 -10.56
CA PHE A 214 -24.27 8.94 -11.86
C PHE A 214 -23.46 10.24 -11.91
N ARG A 215 -22.14 10.10 -12.09
CA ARG A 215 -21.19 11.22 -12.05
C ARG A 215 -20.59 11.59 -13.40
N GLY A 216 -20.93 10.86 -14.46
CA GLY A 216 -20.59 11.23 -15.82
C GLY A 216 -20.19 10.07 -16.71
N ALA A 217 -20.40 10.27 -18.00
CA ALA A 217 -19.88 9.46 -19.09
C ALA A 217 -18.98 10.35 -19.93
N LYS A 218 -17.70 10.02 -20.05
CA LYS A 218 -16.72 10.83 -20.81
C LYS A 218 -15.82 9.98 -21.69
N ILE A 219 -15.32 10.58 -22.77
CA ILE A 219 -14.23 10.02 -23.55
C ILE A 219 -12.93 10.40 -22.83
N LEU A 220 -12.18 9.41 -22.38
CA LEU A 220 -10.90 9.61 -21.71
C LEU A 220 -9.85 10.11 -22.72
N SER A 221 -8.99 11.02 -22.26
CA SER A 221 -7.76 11.27 -23.00
C SER A 221 -6.86 10.03 -22.95
N GLY A 222 -5.93 9.91 -23.89
CA GLY A 222 -5.01 8.78 -23.91
C GLY A 222 -4.08 8.76 -22.68
N GLU A 223 -3.75 9.95 -22.19
CA GLU A 223 -2.95 10.19 -20.99
C GLU A 223 -3.72 9.77 -19.73
N GLU A 224 -5.01 10.13 -19.62
CA GLU A 224 -5.88 9.69 -18.52
C GLU A 224 -5.96 8.16 -18.47
N GLU A 225 -6.20 7.51 -19.61
CA GLU A 225 -6.28 6.04 -19.73
C GLU A 225 -4.97 5.36 -19.26
N GLY A 226 -3.81 5.83 -19.76
CA GLY A 226 -2.51 5.29 -19.34
C GLY A 226 -2.21 5.50 -17.86
N VAL A 227 -2.52 6.70 -17.33
CA VAL A 227 -2.31 7.02 -15.92
C VAL A 227 -3.20 6.17 -15.01
N PHE A 228 -4.48 5.98 -15.34
CA PHE A 228 -5.36 5.14 -14.54
C PHE A 228 -4.89 3.67 -14.53
N GLY A 229 -4.42 3.15 -15.67
CA GLY A 229 -3.78 1.83 -15.74
C GLY A 229 -2.54 1.72 -14.84
N TRP A 230 -1.66 2.73 -14.87
CA TRP A 230 -0.47 2.80 -14.02
C TRP A 230 -0.80 2.88 -12.53
N VAL A 231 -1.80 3.69 -12.15
CA VAL A 231 -2.28 3.77 -10.77
C VAL A 231 -2.83 2.42 -10.33
N THR A 232 -3.65 1.76 -11.16
CA THR A 232 -4.24 0.46 -10.85
C THR A 232 -3.18 -0.61 -10.60
N ALA A 233 -2.21 -0.76 -11.50
CA ALA A 233 -1.13 -1.74 -11.35
C ALA A 233 -0.32 -1.53 -10.08
N ASN A 234 0.05 -0.28 -9.78
CA ASN A 234 0.84 0.04 -8.59
C ASN A 234 0.03 -0.04 -7.29
N TYR A 235 -1.28 0.25 -7.35
CA TYR A 235 -2.19 0.10 -6.24
C TYR A 235 -2.36 -1.38 -5.85
N LEU A 236 -2.66 -2.26 -6.82
CA LEU A 236 -2.84 -3.70 -6.59
C LEU A 236 -1.57 -4.38 -6.06
N LEU A 237 -0.38 -3.89 -6.44
CA LEU A 237 0.90 -4.39 -5.94
C LEU A 237 1.36 -3.74 -4.62
N GLU A 238 0.50 -2.91 -4.02
CA GLU A 238 0.72 -2.17 -2.78
C GLU A 238 1.99 -1.30 -2.81
N ASN A 239 2.38 -0.81 -4.00
CA ASN A 239 3.58 0.01 -4.16
C ASN A 239 3.40 1.40 -3.54
N PHE A 240 2.16 1.91 -3.43
CA PHE A 240 1.87 3.17 -2.75
C PHE A 240 1.76 3.03 -1.22
N ILE A 241 1.09 1.97 -0.75
CA ILE A 241 0.72 1.79 0.66
C ILE A 241 1.91 1.35 1.52
N LYS A 242 2.78 0.48 1.01
CA LYS A 242 3.97 0.05 1.76
C LYS A 242 4.99 1.17 1.97
N VAL A 243 5.04 2.16 1.07
CA VAL A 243 5.91 3.33 1.21
C VAL A 243 5.40 4.25 2.33
N SER A 244 4.09 4.48 2.41
CA SER A 244 3.50 5.34 3.44
C SER A 244 3.62 4.75 4.86
N ARG A 245 3.40 3.44 5.05
CA ARG A 245 3.57 2.77 6.35
C ARG A 245 5.03 2.68 6.83
N ARG A 246 6.01 2.65 5.90
CA ARG A 246 7.45 2.60 6.24
C ARG A 246 8.07 3.95 6.54
N MET A 247 7.36 5.06 6.29
CA MET A 247 7.84 6.40 6.66
C MET A 247 7.98 6.58 8.19
N TRP A 248 7.42 5.66 8.98
CA TRP A 248 7.57 5.52 10.44
C TRP A 248 8.63 4.48 10.88
N GLN A 249 9.50 4.01 9.98
CA GLN A 249 10.63 3.14 10.32
C GLN A 249 11.96 3.93 10.29
N PRO A 250 12.95 3.58 11.13
CA PRO A 250 14.22 4.31 11.21
C PRO A 250 14.87 4.44 9.83
N ALA A 251 15.29 5.65 9.48
CA ALA A 251 15.95 5.97 8.22
C ALA A 251 17.23 5.14 8.07
N GLY A 252 17.18 4.08 7.27
CA GLY A 252 18.34 3.20 7.05
C GLY A 252 18.02 1.87 6.36
N LEU A 253 16.76 1.41 6.36
CA LEU A 253 16.35 0.13 5.76
C LEU A 253 15.24 0.24 4.69
N ALA A 254 14.79 1.45 4.37
CA ALA A 254 13.75 1.67 3.37
C ALA A 254 14.33 1.54 1.95
N ALA A 255 14.41 0.32 1.43
CA ALA A 255 14.46 0.11 -0.01
C ALA A 255 13.21 0.81 -0.60
N VAL A 256 13.42 1.92 -1.30
CA VAL A 256 12.36 2.64 -2.03
C VAL A 256 11.80 1.65 -3.04
N LYS A 257 10.60 1.13 -2.78
CA LYS A 257 9.91 0.26 -3.72
C LYS A 257 9.57 1.12 -4.93
N ARG A 258 10.29 0.90 -6.04
CA ARG A 258 10.05 1.59 -7.30
C ARG A 258 8.64 1.25 -7.76
N THR A 259 7.92 2.23 -8.29
CA THR A 259 6.67 1.97 -9.02
C THR A 259 6.98 1.15 -10.27
N LEU A 260 6.03 0.32 -10.70
CA LEU A 260 6.10 -0.35 -11.99
C LEU A 260 5.67 0.60 -13.09
N GLY A 261 6.27 0.46 -14.27
CA GLY A 261 5.68 0.96 -15.50
C GLY A 261 4.46 0.11 -15.91
N ALA A 262 3.55 0.72 -16.66
CA ALA A 262 2.39 0.06 -17.26
C ALA A 262 2.48 0.21 -18.78
N MET A 263 2.22 -0.89 -19.49
CA MET A 263 1.99 -0.90 -20.92
C MET A 263 0.63 -1.54 -21.17
N ASP A 264 -0.26 -0.83 -21.86
CA ASP A 264 -1.60 -1.28 -22.18
C ASP A 264 -1.75 -1.43 -23.70
N LEU A 265 -2.31 -2.55 -24.14
CA LEU A 265 -2.53 -2.86 -25.56
C LEU A 265 -4.01 -3.13 -25.78
N GLY A 266 -4.76 -2.05 -26.01
CA GLY A 266 -6.17 -2.11 -26.37
C GLY A 266 -6.40 -2.47 -27.85
N GLY A 267 -7.67 -2.48 -28.26
CA GLY A 267 -8.05 -2.74 -29.65
C GLY A 267 -7.71 -1.57 -30.59
N ALA A 268 -7.81 -0.32 -30.10
CA ALA A 268 -7.63 0.88 -30.94
C ALA A 268 -6.45 1.78 -30.57
N SER A 269 -5.87 1.67 -29.38
CA SER A 269 -4.63 2.34 -28.97
C SER A 269 -3.75 1.43 -28.15
N THR A 270 -2.52 1.88 -27.90
CA THR A 270 -1.63 1.33 -26.90
C THR A 270 -0.98 2.45 -26.10
N GLN A 271 -0.72 2.21 -24.82
CA GLN A 271 -0.23 3.19 -23.87
C GLN A 271 1.05 2.71 -23.23
N ILE A 272 1.91 3.66 -22.86
CA ILE A 272 3.08 3.44 -22.01
C ILE A 272 3.10 4.52 -20.93
N THR A 273 3.22 4.09 -19.68
CA THR A 273 3.15 5.00 -18.53
C THR A 273 4.12 4.56 -17.44
N PHE A 274 4.96 5.45 -16.94
CA PHE A 274 5.93 5.13 -15.87
C PHE A 274 6.37 6.37 -15.09
N GLU A 275 6.78 6.18 -13.84
CA GLU A 275 7.41 7.22 -13.05
C GLU A 275 8.84 7.49 -13.54
N THR A 276 9.22 8.76 -13.68
CA THR A 276 10.58 9.15 -14.05
C THR A 276 11.09 10.33 -13.24
N LYS A 277 12.42 10.37 -13.04
CA LYS A 277 13.12 11.54 -12.47
C LYS A 277 13.62 12.49 -13.55
N ASP A 278 13.67 12.05 -14.79
CA ASP A 278 14.21 12.82 -15.91
C ASP A 278 13.26 13.96 -16.30
N THR A 279 13.79 14.91 -17.08
CA THR A 279 12.97 15.96 -17.67
C THR A 279 12.08 15.33 -18.75
N ILE A 280 10.78 15.56 -18.64
CA ILE A 280 9.83 15.22 -19.70
C ILE A 280 9.76 16.45 -20.59
N GLU A 281 10.31 16.32 -21.80
CA GLU A 281 10.45 17.43 -22.76
C GLU A 281 9.09 17.95 -23.24
N GLU A 282 8.17 17.02 -23.52
CA GLU A 282 6.82 17.30 -24.02
C GLU A 282 5.83 17.47 -22.86
N PRO A 283 5.30 18.68 -22.59
CA PRO A 283 4.43 18.92 -21.44
C PRO A 283 3.16 18.08 -21.43
N GLN A 284 2.59 17.76 -22.60
CA GLN A 284 1.40 16.90 -22.69
C GLN A 284 1.63 15.47 -22.16
N ASN A 285 2.87 14.99 -22.17
CA ASN A 285 3.21 13.64 -21.69
C ASN A 285 3.52 13.62 -20.20
N LYS A 286 3.49 14.77 -19.52
CA LYS A 286 3.85 14.90 -18.10
C LYS A 286 2.60 14.98 -17.24
N VAL A 287 2.50 14.08 -16.26
CA VAL A 287 1.44 14.09 -15.26
C VAL A 287 2.05 14.14 -13.85
N MET A 288 1.54 15.05 -13.03
CA MET A 288 1.90 15.16 -11.61
C MET A 288 0.74 14.64 -10.77
N LEU A 289 0.97 13.59 -9.98
CA LEU A 289 -0.04 12.98 -9.11
C LEU A 289 0.37 13.14 -7.66
N LYS A 290 -0.63 13.22 -6.76
CA LYS A 290 -0.42 13.09 -5.32
C LYS A 290 -1.26 11.92 -4.80
N LEU A 291 -0.60 10.84 -4.41
CA LEU A 291 -1.24 9.60 -3.95
C LEU A 291 -0.68 9.22 -2.59
N TYR A 292 -1.53 8.96 -1.59
CA TYR A 292 -1.12 8.61 -0.23
C TYR A 292 -0.10 9.58 0.38
N GLY A 293 -0.26 10.89 0.12
CA GLY A 293 0.64 11.95 0.57
C GLY A 293 1.93 12.13 -0.24
N GLN A 294 2.23 11.24 -1.18
CA GLN A 294 3.45 11.29 -2.00
C GLN A 294 3.19 11.87 -3.39
N ALA A 295 4.12 12.69 -3.88
CA ALA A 295 4.06 13.26 -5.22
C ALA A 295 4.80 12.35 -6.23
N TYR A 296 4.15 12.05 -7.34
CA TYR A 296 4.70 11.22 -8.42
C TYR A 296 4.76 12.04 -9.71
N LYS A 297 5.94 12.05 -10.35
CA LYS A 297 6.13 12.58 -11.71
C LYS A 297 6.07 11.42 -12.70
N VAL A 298 5.02 11.38 -13.48
CA VAL A 298 4.69 10.27 -14.38
C VAL A 298 4.79 10.74 -15.82
N TYR A 299 5.52 9.98 -16.64
CA TYR A 299 5.44 10.05 -18.09
C TYR A 299 4.30 9.17 -18.56
N THR A 300 3.49 9.65 -19.49
CA THR A 300 2.45 8.87 -20.15
C THR A 300 2.32 9.26 -21.61
N HIS A 301 2.08 8.29 -22.48
CA HIS A 301 1.77 8.54 -23.87
C HIS A 301 0.83 7.47 -24.42
N SER A 302 -0.05 7.88 -25.33
CA SER A 302 -1.03 7.01 -25.98
C SER A 302 -0.88 7.06 -27.50
N PHE A 303 -0.53 5.94 -28.10
CA PHE A 303 -0.46 5.79 -29.54
C PHE A 303 -1.82 5.37 -30.10
N LEU A 304 -2.63 6.34 -30.52
CA LEU A 304 -3.90 6.09 -31.22
C LEU A 304 -3.64 5.40 -32.56
N CYS A 305 -4.52 4.46 -32.96
CA CYS A 305 -4.37 3.60 -34.14
C CYS A 305 -3.24 2.55 -34.06
N TYR A 306 -2.61 2.38 -32.90
CA TYR A 306 -1.61 1.33 -32.63
C TYR A 306 -2.12 0.23 -31.70
N GLY A 307 -3.43 0.22 -31.40
CA GLY A 307 -4.06 -0.93 -30.77
C GLY A 307 -4.14 -2.13 -31.72
N ARG A 308 -4.31 -3.32 -31.15
CA ARG A 308 -4.31 -4.62 -31.86
C ARG A 308 -5.16 -4.62 -33.12
N ASP A 309 -6.44 -4.26 -33.00
CA ASP A 309 -7.42 -4.35 -34.10
C ASP A 309 -7.12 -3.32 -35.19
N GLN A 310 -6.68 -2.12 -34.81
CA GLN A 310 -6.32 -1.06 -35.77
C GLN A 310 -5.01 -1.38 -36.50
N VAL A 311 -4.02 -1.95 -35.82
CA VAL A 311 -2.77 -2.43 -36.46
C VAL A 311 -3.07 -3.51 -37.48
N LEU A 312 -3.93 -4.47 -37.14
CA LEU A 312 -4.36 -5.53 -38.06
C LEU A 312 -5.08 -4.96 -39.28
N ARG A 313 -6.00 -4.00 -39.11
CA ARG A 313 -6.66 -3.30 -40.22
C ARG A 313 -5.67 -2.55 -41.11
N ARG A 314 -4.69 -1.85 -40.52
CA ARG A 314 -3.63 -1.14 -41.26
C ARG A 314 -2.75 -2.10 -42.05
N LEU A 315 -2.37 -3.23 -41.46
CA LEU A 315 -1.58 -4.27 -42.13
C LEU A 315 -2.35 -4.86 -43.32
N LEU A 316 -3.61 -5.25 -43.11
CA LEU A 316 -4.47 -5.79 -44.16
C LEU A 316 -4.64 -4.80 -45.32
N SER A 317 -4.88 -3.52 -45.03
CA SER A 317 -4.98 -2.47 -46.04
C SER A 317 -3.71 -2.35 -46.89
N LYS A 318 -2.52 -2.42 -46.27
CA LYS A 318 -1.24 -2.41 -47.00
C LYS A 318 -1.06 -3.65 -47.87
N LEU A 319 -1.44 -4.83 -47.38
CA LEU A 319 -1.33 -6.08 -48.13
C LEU A 319 -2.25 -6.09 -49.37
N LEU A 320 -3.43 -5.48 -49.29
CA LEU A 320 -4.36 -5.36 -50.42
C LEU A 320 -3.88 -4.37 -51.50
N GLN A 321 -2.97 -3.45 -51.18
CA GLN A 321 -2.44 -2.46 -52.12
C GLN A 321 -1.26 -2.98 -52.96
N VAL A 322 -0.72 -4.17 -52.68
CA VAL A 322 0.39 -4.75 -53.44
C VAL A 322 -0.12 -5.52 -54.66
N PRO A 323 0.15 -5.06 -55.90
CA PRO A 323 -0.23 -5.79 -57.10
C PRO A 323 0.49 -7.15 -57.16
N GLY A 324 -0.24 -8.24 -57.38
CA GLY A 324 0.34 -9.58 -57.59
C GLY A 324 0.56 -10.43 -56.33
N CYS A 325 0.27 -9.94 -55.13
CA CYS A 325 0.22 -10.81 -53.95
C CYS A 325 -1.06 -11.66 -53.97
N ALA A 326 -0.91 -12.98 -54.04
CA ALA A 326 -1.98 -13.90 -53.71
C ALA A 326 -2.51 -13.53 -52.32
N ARG A 327 -3.84 -13.37 -52.19
CA ARG A 327 -4.48 -13.05 -50.91
C ARG A 327 -3.92 -13.99 -49.84
N PRO A 328 -3.29 -13.48 -48.76
CA PRO A 328 -2.77 -14.36 -47.73
C PRO A 328 -3.93 -15.22 -47.22
N ARG A 329 -3.73 -16.54 -47.18
CA ARG A 329 -4.64 -17.48 -46.51
C ARG A 329 -4.52 -17.25 -45.01
N ILE A 330 -5.07 -16.13 -44.56
CA ILE A 330 -5.36 -15.91 -43.15
C ILE A 330 -6.56 -16.80 -42.87
N PRO A 331 -6.46 -17.78 -41.95
CA PRO A 331 -7.62 -18.52 -41.51
C PRO A 331 -8.65 -17.52 -40.97
N ASP A 332 -9.80 -17.45 -41.64
CA ASP A 332 -10.97 -16.68 -41.26
C ASP A 332 -10.76 -15.15 -41.09
N LEU A 333 -10.77 -14.43 -42.21
CA LEU A 333 -10.76 -12.96 -42.25
C LEU A 333 -11.99 -12.34 -41.56
N THR A 334 -13.08 -13.09 -41.46
CA THR A 334 -14.33 -12.67 -40.82
C THR A 334 -14.21 -12.64 -39.30
N ALA A 335 -13.48 -13.58 -38.69
CA ALA A 335 -13.13 -13.55 -37.27
C ALA A 335 -12.24 -12.34 -36.90
N LEU A 336 -11.36 -11.91 -37.82
CA LEU A 336 -10.43 -10.79 -37.62
C LEU A 336 -11.05 -9.40 -37.74
N LEU A 337 -12.16 -9.27 -38.46
CA LEU A 337 -12.83 -7.99 -38.69
C LEU A 337 -14.00 -7.72 -37.73
N GLY A 338 -14.32 -8.65 -36.84
CA GLY A 338 -15.41 -8.52 -35.87
C GLY A 338 -16.79 -8.46 -36.52
N ALA A 339 -16.94 -9.00 -37.74
CA ALA A 339 -18.25 -9.13 -38.35
C ALA A 339 -19.02 -10.28 -37.67
N PRO A 340 -20.30 -10.10 -37.32
CA PRO A 340 -21.11 -11.20 -36.80
C PRO A 340 -21.19 -12.32 -37.83
N SER A 341 -21.06 -13.57 -37.37
CA SER A 341 -21.20 -14.76 -38.20
C SER A 341 -22.58 -14.79 -38.86
N PRO A 342 -22.73 -15.17 -40.15
CA PRO A 342 -24.02 -15.26 -40.84
C PRO A 342 -24.96 -16.38 -40.35
N GLN A 343 -24.75 -16.93 -39.16
CA GLN A 343 -25.55 -18.02 -38.62
C GLN A 343 -26.39 -17.54 -37.43
N SER A 344 -27.33 -16.65 -37.73
CA SER A 344 -28.61 -16.54 -37.02
C SER A 344 -29.59 -15.91 -38.01
N LEU A 345 -30.24 -16.78 -38.77
CA LEU A 345 -31.40 -16.48 -39.62
C LEU A 345 -32.53 -15.87 -38.80
#